data_AF-A0A2T0VJ87-F1
#
_entry.id   AF-A0A2T0VJ87-F1
#
_cell.length_a   1.000
_cell.length_b   1.000
_cell.length_c   1.000
_cell.angle_alpha   90.00
_cell.angle_beta   90.00
_cell.angle_gamma   90.00
#
_symmetry.space_group_name_H-M   'P 1'
#
loop_
_entity.id
_entity.type
_entity.pdbx_description
1 polymer ?
#
loop_
_entity_poly.entity_id
_entity_poly.type
_entity_poly.pdbx_seq_one_letter_code
_entity_poly.pdbx_strand_id
1 'polypeptide(L)'
;MLRGSHRAEFYWEGAQGTGARIASALRGWEHLRYEVTEDPGPGSDGGRWMHTPDLGVFYAQTDSSGNVVIPEDRLRYAMELAGSNTLELHRELRLALGQAWDDELEVFRHASDDNQVIWLHKVG
;
A
#
# COMPACT_ATOMS: atom_id res chain seq x y z
N MET A 1 11.55 -14.39 -3.63
CA MET A 1 10.24 -14.64 -4.28
C MET A 1 9.63 -15.94 -3.78
N LEU A 2 8.34 -15.93 -3.46
CA LEU A 2 7.57 -17.14 -3.17
C LEU A 2 7.52 -18.02 -4.43
N ARG A 3 7.81 -19.32 -4.31
CA ARG A 3 7.86 -20.22 -5.47
C ARG A 3 6.48 -20.32 -6.12
N GLY A 4 6.41 -20.06 -7.43
CA GLY A 4 5.16 -20.08 -8.19
C GLY A 4 4.35 -18.77 -8.15
N SER A 5 4.88 -17.70 -7.54
CA SER A 5 4.28 -16.37 -7.64
C SER A 5 4.66 -15.67 -8.95
N HIS A 6 3.72 -14.94 -9.54
CA HIS A 6 3.95 -14.04 -10.66
C HIS A 6 3.66 -12.60 -10.25
N ARG A 7 4.37 -11.64 -10.85
CA ARG A 7 4.13 -10.21 -10.67
C ARG A 7 3.64 -9.59 -11.98
N ALA A 8 2.71 -8.65 -11.85
CA ALA A 8 2.27 -7.77 -12.93
C ALA A 8 2.16 -6.34 -12.38
N GLU A 9 2.35 -5.36 -13.26
CA GLU A 9 2.16 -3.95 -12.98
C GLU A 9 1.27 -3.34 -14.06
N PHE A 10 0.42 -2.39 -13.67
CA PHE A 10 -0.49 -1.73 -14.58
C PHE A 10 -0.72 -0.29 -14.16
N TYR A 11 -0.40 0.63 -15.06
CA TYR A 11 -0.70 2.05 -14.89
C TYR A 11 -2.12 2.34 -15.39
N TRP A 12 -2.83 3.21 -14.67
CA TRP A 12 -4.20 3.56 -14.97
C TRP A 12 -4.42 5.05 -14.73
N GLU A 13 -5.44 5.59 -15.40
CA GLU A 13 -5.97 6.92 -15.16
C GLU A 13 -7.48 6.79 -14.96
N GLY A 14 -8.04 7.57 -14.04
CA GLY A 14 -9.44 7.46 -13.67
C GLY A 14 -9.92 8.61 -12.80
N ALA A 15 -11.20 8.57 -12.44
CA ALA A 15 -11.75 9.54 -11.48
C ALA A 15 -11.17 9.31 -10.08
N GLN A 16 -11.18 10.35 -9.24
CA GLN A 16 -10.85 10.27 -7.82
C GLN A 16 -11.58 9.10 -7.14
N GLY A 17 -10.87 8.34 -6.31
CA GLY A 17 -11.37 7.16 -5.61
C GLY A 17 -11.37 5.88 -6.45
N THR A 18 -10.81 5.90 -7.67
CA THR A 18 -10.64 4.70 -8.49
C THR A 18 -9.68 3.71 -7.83
N GLY A 19 -8.62 4.18 -7.16
CA GLY A 19 -7.68 3.34 -6.41
C GLY A 19 -8.37 2.55 -5.31
N ALA A 20 -9.22 3.20 -4.50
CA ALA A 20 -10.03 2.53 -3.49
C ALA A 20 -10.98 1.48 -4.09
N ARG A 21 -11.57 1.76 -5.26
CA ARG A 21 -12.43 0.81 -5.97
C ARG A 21 -11.65 -0.39 -6.50
N ILE A 22 -10.46 -0.17 -7.07
CA ILE A 22 -9.57 -1.26 -7.53
C ILE A 22 -9.19 -2.13 -6.33
N ALA A 23 -8.67 -1.53 -5.25
CA ALA A 23 -8.28 -2.27 -4.04
C ALA A 23 -9.47 -3.08 -3.48
N SER A 24 -10.66 -2.51 -3.46
CA SER A 24 -11.87 -3.21 -3.01
C SER A 24 -12.25 -4.39 -3.90
N ALA A 25 -12.11 -4.24 -5.23
CA ALA A 25 -12.41 -5.31 -6.18
C ALA A 25 -11.40 -6.46 -6.11
N LEU A 26 -10.13 -6.17 -5.81
CA LEU A 26 -9.06 -7.15 -5.71
C LEU A 26 -9.11 -7.98 -4.41
N ARG A 27 -9.73 -7.46 -3.33
CA ARG A 27 -9.83 -8.15 -2.03
C ARG A 27 -10.50 -9.54 -2.10
N GLY A 28 -11.31 -9.82 -3.12
CA GLY A 28 -11.95 -11.13 -3.30
C GLY A 28 -11.01 -12.28 -3.69
N TRP A 29 -9.72 -12.01 -3.90
CA TRP A 29 -8.75 -12.98 -4.41
C TRP A 29 -7.85 -13.48 -3.28
N GLU A 30 -8.12 -14.70 -2.81
CA GLU A 30 -7.62 -15.29 -1.54
C GLU A 30 -6.09 -15.35 -1.40
N HIS A 31 -5.34 -15.27 -2.49
CA HIS A 31 -3.87 -15.35 -2.49
C HIS A 31 -3.18 -14.14 -3.11
N LEU A 32 -3.94 -13.11 -3.48
CA LEU A 32 -3.40 -11.95 -4.15
C LEU A 32 -2.74 -10.98 -3.15
N ARG A 33 -1.50 -10.62 -3.46
CA ARG A 33 -0.77 -9.52 -2.83
C ARG A 33 -0.78 -8.36 -3.81
N TYR A 34 -1.15 -7.18 -3.34
CA TYR A 34 -1.23 -6.01 -4.20
C TYR A 34 -0.90 -4.72 -3.47
N GLU A 35 -0.39 -3.78 -4.24
CA GLU A 35 -0.31 -2.37 -3.89
C GLU A 35 -1.07 -1.61 -4.98
N VAL A 36 -1.98 -0.73 -4.56
CA VAL A 36 -2.66 0.23 -5.46
C VAL A 36 -2.29 1.61 -4.97
N THR A 37 -1.79 2.45 -5.88
CA THR A 37 -1.47 3.85 -5.60
C THR A 37 -2.35 4.74 -6.47
N GLU A 38 -2.93 5.77 -5.87
CA GLU A 38 -3.66 6.85 -6.53
C GLU A 38 -2.91 8.16 -6.24
N ASP A 39 -2.55 8.87 -7.31
CA ASP A 39 -1.88 10.17 -7.19
C ASP A 39 -2.83 11.25 -6.66
N PRO A 40 -2.33 12.25 -5.92
CA PRO A 40 -3.14 13.38 -5.47
C PRO A 40 -3.68 14.19 -6.65
N GLY A 41 -4.87 14.76 -6.45
CA GLY A 41 -5.57 15.57 -7.46
C GLY A 41 -6.15 16.86 -6.86
N PRO A 42 -6.78 17.72 -7.68
CA PRO A 42 -7.40 18.95 -7.18
C PRO A 42 -8.41 18.66 -6.06
N GLY A 43 -8.10 19.08 -4.84
CA GLY A 43 -8.97 18.87 -3.67
C GLY A 43 -8.96 17.45 -3.09
N SER A 44 -8.01 16.59 -3.51
CA SER A 44 -7.82 15.25 -2.97
C SER A 44 -6.36 14.97 -2.66
N ASP A 45 -6.13 14.40 -1.49
CA ASP A 45 -4.86 13.74 -1.21
C ASP A 45 -4.71 12.47 -2.06
N GLY A 46 -3.48 11.98 -2.18
CA GLY A 46 -3.20 10.68 -2.77
C GLY A 46 -3.45 9.56 -1.77
N GLY A 47 -3.41 8.33 -2.25
CA GLY A 47 -3.66 7.16 -1.42
C GLY A 47 -2.87 5.94 -1.86
N ARG A 48 -2.42 5.15 -0.88
CA ARG A 48 -1.82 3.84 -1.08
C ARG A 48 -2.62 2.79 -0.33
N TRP A 49 -3.05 1.75 -1.05
CA TRP A 49 -3.67 0.56 -0.49
C TRP A 49 -2.74 -0.63 -0.65
N MET A 50 -2.38 -1.27 0.45
CA MET A 50 -1.58 -2.49 0.45
C MET A 50 -2.44 -3.65 0.95
N HIS A 51 -2.27 -4.82 0.37
CA HIS A 51 -2.96 -6.02 0.82
C HIS A 51 -2.05 -7.22 0.81
N THR A 52 -2.16 -8.01 1.87
CA THR A 52 -1.61 -9.34 1.92
C THR A 52 -2.65 -10.33 2.45
N PRO A 53 -2.58 -11.62 2.06
CA PRO A 53 -3.53 -12.62 2.53
C PRO A 53 -3.65 -12.70 4.05
N ASP A 54 -2.52 -12.54 4.77
CA ASP A 54 -2.47 -12.73 6.22
C ASP A 54 -2.86 -11.46 7.00
N LEU A 55 -2.63 -10.27 6.43
CA LEU A 55 -2.83 -8.98 7.12
C LEU A 55 -4.10 -8.24 6.67
N GLY A 56 -4.67 -8.59 5.51
CA GLY A 56 -5.78 -7.86 4.91
C GLY A 56 -5.34 -6.51 4.31
N VAL A 57 -6.26 -5.54 4.24
CA VAL A 57 -6.00 -4.23 3.60
C VAL A 57 -5.47 -3.22 4.62
N PHE A 58 -4.37 -2.57 4.27
CA PHE A 58 -3.90 -1.34 4.88
C PHE A 58 -4.07 -0.17 3.91
N TYR A 59 -4.46 0.99 4.44
CA TYR A 59 -4.56 2.23 3.68
C TYR A 59 -3.72 3.31 4.36
N ALA A 60 -2.98 4.07 3.55
CA ALA A 60 -2.31 5.28 3.95
C ALA A 60 -2.58 6.41 2.95
N GLN A 61 -2.82 7.61 3.47
CA GLN A 61 -2.78 8.82 2.67
C GLN A 61 -1.34 9.11 2.22
N THR A 62 -1.19 9.64 1.01
CA THR A 62 0.12 10.09 0.51
C THR A 62 0.11 11.56 0.11
N ASP A 63 1.25 12.23 0.26
CA ASP A 63 1.46 13.59 -0.24
C ASP A 63 1.76 13.61 -1.75
N SER A 64 1.98 14.82 -2.31
CA SER A 64 2.34 15.03 -3.72
C SER A 64 3.65 14.39 -4.16
N SER A 65 4.50 13.98 -3.22
CA SER A 65 5.76 13.30 -3.48
C SER A 65 5.65 11.78 -3.28
N GLY A 66 4.47 11.27 -2.92
CA GLY A 66 4.24 9.86 -2.65
C GLY A 66 4.67 9.40 -1.26
N ASN A 67 5.00 10.33 -0.34
CA ASN A 67 5.30 9.97 1.05
C ASN A 67 4.02 9.61 1.79
N VAL A 68 4.07 8.57 2.63
CA VAL A 68 2.99 8.27 3.57
C VAL A 68 2.86 9.40 4.58
N VAL A 69 1.64 9.92 4.73
CA VAL A 69 1.30 10.94 5.72
C VAL A 69 0.69 10.25 6.94
N ILE A 70 1.29 10.47 8.10
CA ILE A 70 0.72 10.04 9.39
C ILE A 70 -0.01 11.22 10.01
N PRO A 71 -1.34 11.17 10.16
CA PRO A 71 -2.10 12.24 10.80
C PRO A 71 -1.64 12.48 12.23
N GLU A 72 -1.70 13.75 12.67
CA GLU A 72 -1.32 14.15 14.04
C GLU A 72 -2.06 13.32 15.10
N ASP A 73 -3.36 13.08 14.90
CA ASP A 73 -4.16 12.28 15.84
C ASP A 73 -3.71 10.82 15.92
N ARG A 74 -3.19 10.25 14.83
CA ARG A 74 -2.63 8.89 14.84
C ARG A 74 -1.32 8.84 15.63
N LEU A 75 -0.51 9.90 15.53
CA LEU A 75 0.72 10.03 16.31
C LEU A 75 0.42 10.25 17.80
N ARG A 76 -0.52 11.15 18.12
CA ARG A 76 -0.98 11.39 19.50
C ARG A 76 -1.53 10.13 20.13
N TYR A 77 -2.34 9.36 19.40
CA TYR A 77 -2.85 8.06 19.84
C TYR A 77 -1.72 7.07 20.16
N ALA A 78 -0.71 6.98 19.30
CA ALA A 78 0.46 6.11 19.54
C ALA A 78 1.21 6.52 20.81
N MET A 79 1.40 7.83 21.05
CA MET A 79 2.03 8.35 22.27
C MET A 79 1.19 8.07 23.52
N GLU A 80 -0.13 8.22 23.45
CA GLU A 80 -1.04 7.94 24.56
C GLU A 80 -1.00 6.46 24.94
N LEU A 81 -1.11 5.55 23.97
CA LEU A 81 -1.09 4.12 24.21
C LEU A 81 0.26 3.64 24.78
N ALA A 82 1.36 4.22 24.30
CA ALA A 82 2.71 3.86 24.73
C ALA A 82 3.08 4.42 26.12
N GLY A 83 2.56 5.59 26.50
CA GLY A 83 2.98 6.28 27.71
C GLY A 83 4.49 6.50 27.74
N SER A 84 5.17 6.02 28.79
CA SER A 84 6.64 6.06 28.90
C SER A 84 7.35 4.83 28.31
N ASN A 85 6.63 3.88 27.72
CA ASN A 85 7.20 2.67 27.15
C ASN A 85 7.63 2.89 25.69
N THR A 86 8.92 3.14 25.48
CA THR A 86 9.51 3.34 24.15
C THR A 86 9.30 2.16 23.20
N LEU A 87 9.29 0.92 23.69
CA LEU A 87 9.08 -0.26 22.85
C LEU A 87 7.65 -0.28 22.28
N GLU A 88 6.67 0.12 23.09
CA GLU A 88 5.28 0.22 22.64
C GLU A 88 5.11 1.37 21.65
N LEU A 89 5.82 2.49 21.85
CA LEU A 89 5.82 3.59 20.88
C LEU A 89 6.35 3.12 19.52
N HIS A 90 7.47 2.40 19.48
CA HIS A 90 7.99 1.82 18.24
C HIS A 90 7.02 0.83 17.59
N ARG A 91 6.28 0.05 18.39
CA ARG A 91 5.26 -0.87 17.89
C ARG A 91 4.11 -0.11 17.22
N GLU A 92 3.55 0.90 17.89
CA GLU A 92 2.45 1.70 17.33
C GLU A 92 2.85 2.52 16.11
N LEU A 93 4.07 3.06 16.09
CA LEU A 93 4.60 3.75 14.91
C LEU A 93 4.75 2.80 13.70
N ARG A 94 5.22 1.56 13.90
CA ARG A 94 5.28 0.56 12.82
C ARG A 94 3.89 0.19 12.30
N LEU A 95 2.88 0.13 13.18
CA LEU A 95 1.49 -0.09 12.78
C LEU A 95 0.95 1.11 11.98
N ALA A 96 1.24 2.34 12.42
CA ALA A 96 0.83 3.55 11.70
C ALA A 96 1.46 3.64 10.31
N LEU A 97 2.72 3.22 10.17
CA LEU A 97 3.44 3.18 8.89
C LEU A 97 3.02 2.02 7.98
N GLY A 98 2.33 0.99 8.50
CA GLY A 98 1.99 -0.20 7.73
C GLY A 98 3.19 -1.12 7.47
N GLN A 99 4.22 -1.09 8.32
CA GLN A 99 5.50 -1.78 8.12
C GLN A 99 5.34 -3.27 7.77
N ALA A 100 4.41 -3.98 8.40
CA ALA A 100 4.22 -5.41 8.15
C ALA A 100 3.76 -5.71 6.71
N TRP A 101 2.99 -4.80 6.09
CA TRP A 101 2.61 -4.91 4.69
C TRP A 101 3.80 -4.61 3.78
N ASP A 102 4.55 -3.55 4.07
CA ASP A 102 5.75 -3.22 3.32
C ASP A 102 6.76 -4.38 3.34
N ASP A 103 7.05 -4.96 4.51
CA ASP A 103 7.99 -6.08 4.64
C ASP A 103 7.57 -7.31 3.80
N GLU A 104 6.27 -7.62 3.76
CA GLU A 104 5.77 -8.75 2.97
C GLU A 104 5.78 -8.45 1.45
N LEU A 105 5.49 -7.21 1.06
CA LEU A 105 5.45 -6.77 -0.34
C LEU A 105 6.83 -6.49 -0.92
N GLU A 106 7.81 -6.08 -0.11
CA GLU A 106 9.16 -5.70 -0.54
C GLU A 106 9.85 -6.81 -1.36
N VAL A 107 9.61 -8.07 -0.97
CA VAL A 107 10.15 -9.26 -1.66
C VAL A 107 9.70 -9.34 -3.13
N PHE A 108 8.58 -8.70 -3.48
CA PHE A 108 8.03 -8.67 -4.84
C PHE A 108 8.40 -7.40 -5.61
N ARG A 109 8.83 -6.31 -4.93
CA ARG A 109 9.30 -5.08 -5.59
C ARG A 109 10.66 -5.30 -6.28
N HIS A 110 11.55 -6.06 -5.65
CA HIS A 110 12.85 -6.43 -6.23
C HIS A 110 12.78 -7.57 -7.26
N ALA A 111 11.63 -8.23 -7.40
CA ALA A 111 11.45 -9.31 -8.37
C ALA A 111 11.50 -8.84 -9.83
N SER A 112 11.48 -7.52 -10.06
CA SER A 112 11.52 -6.88 -11.39
C SER A 112 12.81 -7.04 -12.15
N ASP A 113 13.95 -7.14 -11.45
CA ASP A 113 15.25 -6.94 -12.11
C ASP A 113 15.53 -8.00 -13.20
N ASP A 114 14.82 -9.14 -13.15
CA ASP A 114 14.96 -10.24 -14.10
C ASP A 114 13.70 -10.57 -14.93
N ASN A 115 12.56 -9.87 -14.77
CA ASN A 115 11.30 -10.29 -15.42
C ASN A 115 10.73 -9.23 -16.37
N GLN A 116 10.52 -9.62 -17.64
CA GLN A 116 10.07 -8.75 -18.72
C GLN A 116 8.67 -8.17 -18.45
N VAL A 117 8.58 -6.83 -18.39
CA VAL A 117 7.31 -6.10 -18.33
C VAL A 117 6.54 -6.33 -19.65
N ILE A 118 5.38 -6.99 -19.58
CA ILE A 118 4.47 -7.13 -20.72
C ILE A 118 3.50 -5.95 -20.71
N TRP A 119 3.73 -4.98 -21.59
CA TRP A 119 2.78 -3.90 -21.85
C TRP A 119 1.60 -4.45 -22.66
N LEU A 120 0.43 -4.57 -22.04
CA LEU A 120 -0.81 -4.82 -22.78
C LEU A 120 -1.27 -3.52 -23.44
N HIS A 121 -0.90 -3.31 -24.70
CA HIS A 121 -1.52 -2.30 -25.55
C HIS A 121 -2.92 -2.76 -25.97
N LYS A 122 -3.93 -1.97 -25.64
CA LYS A 122 -5.29 -2.11 -26.21
C LYS A 122 -5.25 -1.59 -27.65
N VAL A 123 -5.38 -2.48 -28.62
CA VAL A 123 -5.78 -2.13 -29.99
C VAL A 123 -7.30 -2.18 -30.09
N GLY A 124 -7.91 -1.07 -30.48
CA GLY A 124 -9.34 -0.92 -30.72
C GLY A 124 -9.62 0.46 -31.28
#